data_AF-A0A6I7P010-F1
#
_entry.id   AF-A0A6I7P010-F1
#
_cell.length_a   1.000
_cell.length_b   1.000
_cell.length_c   1.000
_cell.angle_alpha   90.00
_cell.angle_beta   90.00
_cell.angle_gamma   90.00
#
_symmetry.space_group_name_H-M   'P 1'
#
loop_
_entity.id
_entity.type
_entity.pdbx_description
1 polymer ?
#
loop_
_entity_poly.entity_id
_entity_poly.type
_entity_poly.pdbx_seq_one_letter_code
_entity_poly.pdbx_strand_id
1 'polypeptide(L)'
;MIRLDVRPAMEPGGYHLDRFDVLDGGRLVVARTRRPLSDAARALVAAGVDPSTLVTSRHDAAAADSFRPVAIGEAATWAAEESDRDGLRRRRRPLGTAREHREGHPRTGDDGAAGRVVPGDDAGASWATVA
;
A
#
# COMPACT_ATOMS: atom_id res chain seq x y z
N MET A 1 -20.56 12.59 2.49
CA MET A 1 -20.10 11.45 3.30
C MET A 1 -19.44 10.45 2.36
N ILE A 2 -18.27 9.94 2.72
CA ILE A 2 -17.49 8.98 1.92
C ILE A 2 -17.70 7.58 2.51
N ARG A 3 -17.91 6.59 1.64
CA ARG A 3 -17.96 5.18 2.05
C ARG A 3 -16.75 4.46 1.46
N LEU A 4 -15.93 3.90 2.33
CA LEU A 4 -14.74 3.15 1.94
C LEU A 4 -15.07 1.65 1.85
N ASP A 5 -14.81 1.04 0.71
CA ASP A 5 -14.90 -0.41 0.55
C ASP A 5 -13.52 -1.02 0.84
N VAL A 6 -13.45 -1.92 1.81
CA VAL A 6 -12.23 -2.57 2.30
C VAL A 6 -12.23 -4.02 1.87
N ARG A 7 -11.16 -4.46 1.23
CA ARG A 7 -10.99 -5.86 0.81
C ARG A 7 -9.59 -6.37 1.09
N PRO A 8 -9.39 -7.69 1.24
CA PRO A 8 -8.06 -8.27 1.32
C PRO A 8 -7.23 -7.89 0.09
N ALA A 9 -5.97 -7.52 0.31
CA ALA A 9 -5.05 -7.27 -0.79
C ALA A 9 -4.68 -8.61 -1.46
N MET A 10 -4.88 -8.68 -2.78
CA MET A 10 -4.59 -9.87 -3.57
C MET A 10 -3.16 -9.79 -4.14
N GLU A 11 -2.39 -10.88 -4.01
CA GLU A 11 -1.08 -11.06 -4.65
C GLU A 11 -1.07 -12.28 -5.57
N PRO A 12 -0.11 -12.37 -6.52
CA PRO A 12 0.08 -13.55 -7.37
C PRO A 12 0.32 -14.88 -6.64
N GLY A 13 0.42 -14.88 -5.30
CA GLY A 13 0.57 -16.07 -4.45
C GLY A 13 -0.55 -16.29 -3.43
N GLY A 14 -1.64 -15.51 -3.48
CA GLY A 14 -2.77 -15.60 -2.54
C GLY A 14 -3.13 -14.27 -1.88
N TYR A 15 -3.99 -14.32 -0.85
CA TYR A 15 -4.36 -13.15 -0.06
C TYR A 15 -3.52 -13.07 1.22
N HIS A 16 -3.10 -11.86 1.59
CA HIS A 16 -2.52 -11.59 2.91
C HIS A 16 -3.65 -11.20 3.87
N LEU A 17 -3.89 -12.03 4.90
CA LEU A 17 -4.95 -11.79 5.89
C LEU A 17 -4.75 -10.50 6.70
N ASP A 18 -3.53 -9.94 6.71
CA ASP A 18 -3.19 -8.73 7.43
C ASP A 18 -3.10 -7.47 6.55
N ARG A 19 -3.32 -7.58 5.22
CA ARG A 19 -3.20 -6.46 4.29
C ARG A 19 -4.48 -6.23 3.54
N PHE A 20 -4.86 -4.95 3.43
CA PHE A 20 -6.11 -4.54 2.82
C PHE A 20 -5.89 -3.46 1.77
N ASP A 21 -6.68 -3.54 0.71
CA ASP A 21 -6.89 -2.44 -0.22
C ASP A 21 -8.16 -1.70 0.17
N VAL A 22 -8.12 -0.37 0.04
CA VAL A 22 -9.23 0.51 0.38
C VAL A 22 -9.64 1.29 -0.86
N LEU A 23 -10.92 1.24 -1.21
CA LEU A 23 -11.49 1.88 -2.38
C LEU A 23 -12.56 2.90 -1.98
N ASP A 24 -12.71 3.94 -2.79
CA ASP A 24 -13.80 4.92 -2.73
C ASP A 24 -14.49 4.92 -4.09
N GLY A 25 -15.72 4.38 -4.16
CA GLY A 25 -16.46 4.25 -5.42
C GLY A 25 -15.72 3.44 -6.48
N GLY A 26 -14.93 2.44 -6.08
CA GLY A 26 -14.10 1.63 -6.98
C GLY A 26 -12.73 2.24 -7.32
N ARG A 27 -12.45 3.48 -6.91
CA ARG A 27 -11.11 4.07 -7.03
C ARG A 27 -10.24 3.65 -5.85
N LEU A 28 -9.07 3.09 -6.13
CA LEU A 28 -8.09 2.74 -5.09
C LEU A 28 -7.60 4.01 -4.38
N VAL A 29 -7.78 4.06 -3.05
CA VAL A 29 -7.33 5.15 -2.19
C VAL A 29 -6.00 4.79 -1.51
N VAL A 30 -5.91 3.57 -0.97
CA VAL A 30 -4.69 3.02 -0.35
C VAL A 30 -4.56 1.54 -0.70
N ALA A 31 -3.36 1.11 -1.05
CA ALA A 31 -3.04 -0.30 -1.27
C ALA A 31 -2.35 -0.91 -0.04
N ARG A 32 -2.62 -2.19 0.22
CA ARG A 32 -1.84 -3.08 1.10
C ARG A 32 -1.55 -2.51 2.49
N THR A 33 -2.54 -1.89 3.10
CA THR A 33 -2.43 -1.33 4.45
C THR A 33 -2.88 -2.32 5.53
N ARG A 34 -2.25 -2.24 6.71
CA ARG A 34 -2.70 -2.91 7.94
C ARG A 34 -3.75 -2.09 8.71
N ARG A 35 -4.00 -0.85 8.30
CA ARG A 35 -4.81 0.16 8.99
C ARG A 35 -5.73 0.87 8.00
N PRO A 36 -6.69 0.13 7.40
CA PRO A 36 -7.47 0.61 6.26
C PRO A 36 -8.13 1.96 6.51
N LEU A 37 -8.84 2.13 7.63
CA LEU A 37 -9.52 3.39 7.95
C LEU A 37 -8.55 4.57 8.11
N SER A 38 -7.53 4.42 8.96
CA SER A 38 -6.65 5.54 9.31
C SER A 38 -5.74 5.94 8.16
N ASP A 39 -5.23 4.98 7.38
CA ASP A 39 -4.36 5.28 6.26
C ASP A 39 -5.16 5.86 5.08
N ALA A 40 -6.37 5.35 4.81
CA ALA A 40 -7.26 5.96 3.82
C ALA A 40 -7.70 7.38 4.22
N ALA A 41 -8.01 7.61 5.49
CA ALA A 41 -8.32 8.95 5.98
C ALA A 41 -7.15 9.93 5.79
N ARG A 42 -5.91 9.50 6.03
CA ARG A 42 -4.71 10.30 5.74
C ARG A 42 -4.56 10.58 4.24
N ALA A 43 -4.79 9.58 3.39
CA ALA A 43 -4.72 9.75 1.94
C ALA A 43 -5.79 10.75 1.43
N LEU A 44 -7.01 10.69 1.97
CA LEU A 44 -8.09 11.63 1.61
C LEU A 44 -7.78 13.06 2.05
N VAL A 45 -7.28 13.26 3.28
CA VAL A 45 -6.84 14.58 3.75
C VAL A 45 -5.68 15.10 2.89
N ALA A 46 -4.71 14.25 2.55
CA ALA A 46 -3.60 14.63 1.66
C ALA A 46 -4.06 14.97 0.24
N ALA A 47 -5.15 14.36 -0.23
CA ALA A 47 -5.81 14.69 -1.49
C ALA A 47 -6.69 15.96 -1.43
N GLY A 48 -6.71 16.67 -0.30
CA GLY A 48 -7.45 17.93 -0.13
C GLY A 48 -8.92 17.77 0.25
N VAL A 49 -9.36 16.56 0.63
CA VAL A 49 -10.72 16.36 1.15
C VAL A 49 -10.86 17.07 2.49
N ASP A 50 -11.97 17.79 2.67
CA ASP A 50 -12.23 18.55 3.87
C ASP A 50 -12.22 17.66 5.14
N PRO A 51 -11.41 17.99 6.18
CA PRO A 51 -11.25 17.16 7.37
C PRO A 51 -12.53 16.87 8.17
N SER A 52 -13.57 17.70 8.03
CA SER A 52 -14.87 17.50 8.68
C SER A 52 -15.78 16.53 7.93
N THR A 53 -15.40 16.15 6.70
CA THR A 53 -16.11 15.15 5.90
C THR A 53 -16.22 13.84 6.67
N LEU A 54 -17.44 13.33 6.79
CA LEU A 54 -17.70 12.04 7.43
C LEU A 54 -17.29 10.87 6.52
N VAL A 55 -16.63 9.88 7.10
CA VAL A 55 -16.26 8.61 6.48
C VAL A 55 -16.80 7.43 7.28
N THR A 56 -17.23 6.40 6.56
CA THR A 56 -17.46 5.06 7.11
C THR A 56 -16.70 4.03 6.28
N SER A 57 -16.51 2.83 6.80
CA SER A 57 -15.97 1.72 6.02
C SER A 57 -16.91 0.54 6.01
N ARG A 58 -16.82 -0.24 4.94
CA ARG A 58 -17.53 -1.49 4.75
C ARG A 58 -16.54 -2.52 4.22
N HIS A 59 -16.58 -3.74 4.74
CA HIS A 59 -15.87 -4.83 4.11
C HIS A 59 -16.64 -5.27 2.86
N ASP A 60 -15.97 -5.50 1.74
CA ASP A 60 -16.60 -5.76 0.43
C ASP A 60 -17.57 -6.95 0.48
N ALA A 61 -17.26 -7.98 1.28
CA ALA A 61 -18.12 -9.15 1.49
C ALA A 61 -19.22 -8.96 2.55
N ALA A 62 -19.27 -7.83 3.26
CA ALA A 62 -20.25 -7.59 4.33
C ALA A 62 -21.46 -6.81 3.82
N ALA A 63 -22.65 -7.07 4.39
CA ALA A 63 -23.87 -6.33 4.06
C ALA A 63 -24.02 -5.00 4.80
N ALA A 64 -23.25 -4.79 5.88
CA ALA A 64 -23.36 -3.65 6.77
C ALA A 64 -22.05 -2.87 6.88
N ASP A 65 -22.16 -1.59 7.21
CA ASP A 65 -21.03 -0.74 7.53
C ASP A 65 -20.41 -1.15 8.86
N SER A 66 -19.08 -1.06 8.95
CA SER A 66 -18.30 -1.57 10.07
C SER A 66 -18.40 -0.71 11.34
N PHE A 67 -18.79 0.57 11.22
CA PHE A 67 -18.92 1.49 12.36
C PHE A 67 -19.78 2.71 12.02
N ARG A 68 -20.08 3.53 13.04
CA ARG A 68 -20.75 4.83 12.87
C ARG A 68 -19.83 5.82 12.15
N PRO A 69 -20.33 6.62 11.18
CA PRO A 69 -19.52 7.57 10.46
C PRO A 69 -18.73 8.52 11.39
N VAL A 70 -17.46 8.77 11.05
CA VAL A 70 -16.54 9.65 11.79
C VAL A 70 -15.90 10.66 10.87
N ALA A 71 -15.45 11.80 11.37
CA ALA A 71 -14.74 12.79 10.54
C ALA A 71 -13.39 12.22 10.06
N ILE A 72 -13.01 12.46 8.80
CA ILE A 72 -11.72 11.98 8.27
C ILE A 72 -10.53 12.55 9.04
N GLY A 73 -10.62 13.79 9.51
CA GLY A 73 -9.59 14.42 10.33
C GLY A 73 -9.41 13.67 11.66
N GLU A 74 -10.51 13.21 12.27
CA GLU A 74 -10.45 12.37 13.45
C GLU A 74 -9.84 10.99 13.12
N ALA A 75 -10.35 10.31 12.08
CA ALA A 75 -9.91 8.97 11.69
C ALA A 75 -8.41 8.91 11.33
N ALA A 76 -7.89 9.96 10.71
CA ALA A 76 -6.48 10.09 10.33
C ALA A 76 -5.53 10.13 11.55
N THR A 77 -6.02 10.59 12.70
CA THR A 77 -5.24 10.62 13.95
C THR A 77 -5.16 9.27 14.64
N TRP A 78 -5.96 8.27 14.24
CA TRP A 78 -5.96 7.01 14.97
C TRP A 78 -4.77 6.14 14.57
N ALA A 79 -4.21 5.48 15.56
CA ALA A 79 -3.35 4.32 15.40
C ALA A 79 -3.88 3.23 16.35
N ALA A 80 -4.29 2.10 15.78
CA ALA A 80 -4.51 0.90 16.56
C ALA A 80 -3.15 0.23 16.81
N GLU A 81 -2.90 -0.09 18.07
CA GLU A 81 -1.79 -0.93 18.52
C GLU A 81 -2.40 -2.05 19.36
N GLU A 82 -2.08 -3.29 19.01
CA GLU A 82 -2.51 -4.48 19.72
C GLU A 82 -1.26 -5.22 20.17
N SER A 83 -1.19 -5.53 21.46
CA SER A 83 -0.13 -6.37 22.04
C SER A 83 -0.77 -7.52 22.82
N ASP A 84 -0.10 -8.66 22.85
CA ASP A 84 -0.57 -9.85 23.60
C ASP A 84 -0.73 -9.57 25.10
N ARG A 85 0.01 -8.57 25.63
CA ARG A 85 -0.02 -8.16 27.03
C ARG A 85 -1.17 -7.22 27.35
N ASP A 86 -1.41 -6.23 26.48
CA ASP A 86 -2.24 -5.07 26.81
C ASP A 86 -3.57 -5.03 26.05
N GLY A 87 -3.77 -5.97 25.11
CA GLY A 87 -4.92 -6.05 24.22
C GLY A 87 -4.97 -4.88 23.22
N LEU A 88 -6.10 -4.75 22.52
CA LEU A 88 -6.31 -3.69 21.53
C LEU A 88 -6.39 -2.30 22.21
N ARG A 89 -5.51 -1.39 21.82
CA ARG A 89 -5.45 -0.01 22.28
C ARG A 89 -5.50 0.98 21.11
N ARG A 90 -6.29 2.04 21.28
CA ARG A 90 -6.34 3.18 20.36
C ARG A 90 -5.38 4.26 20.86
N ARG A 91 -4.36 4.60 20.08
CA ARG A 91 -3.47 5.75 20.30
C ARG A 91 -3.79 6.85 19.30
N ARG A 92 -3.62 8.11 19.74
CA ARG A 92 -3.58 9.25 18.81
C ARG A 92 -2.16 9.40 18.27
N ARG A 93 -2.02 9.50 16.95
CA ARG A 93 -0.80 9.95 16.28
C ARG A 93 -1.04 11.34 15.68
N PRO A 94 -0.07 12.26 15.78
CA PRO A 94 -0.13 13.49 15.02
C PRO A 94 -0.24 13.16 13.53
N LEU A 95 -1.06 13.91 12.76
CA LEU A 95 -0.90 13.90 11.31
C LEU A 95 0.49 14.45 11.01
N GLY A 96 1.44 13.57 10.70
CA GLY A 96 2.71 14.01 10.14
C GLY A 96 2.45 14.73 8.82
N THR A 97 3.26 15.76 8.51
CA THR A 97 3.25 16.39 7.20
C THR A 97 3.46 15.30 6.15
N ALA A 98 2.60 15.29 5.12
CA ALA A 98 2.62 14.30 4.06
C ALA A 98 4.05 14.13 3.54
N ARG A 99 4.64 12.95 3.72
CA ARG A 99 5.79 12.58 2.90
C ARG A 99 5.26 12.48 1.48
N GLU A 100 5.79 13.33 0.62
CA GLU A 100 5.43 13.44 -0.79
C GLU A 100 5.27 12.07 -1.42
N HIS A 101 4.11 11.88 -2.00
CA HIS A 101 3.79 10.78 -2.88
C HIS A 101 4.78 10.87 -4.07
N ARG A 102 5.83 10.06 -4.07
CA ARG A 102 6.68 9.92 -5.27
C ARG A 102 5.81 9.26 -6.33
N GLU A 103 5.28 10.08 -7.22
CA GLU A 103 4.61 9.66 -8.45
C GLU A 103 5.52 8.71 -9.24
N GLY A 104 4.89 7.72 -9.86
CA GLY A 104 5.55 6.60 -10.49
C GLY A 104 6.58 7.00 -11.55
N HIS A 105 7.72 6.32 -11.53
CA HIS A 105 8.57 6.25 -12.70
C HIS A 105 7.95 5.23 -13.67
N PRO A 106 7.59 5.60 -14.90
CA PRO A 106 7.17 4.62 -15.88
C PRO A 106 8.33 3.65 -16.11
N ARG A 107 8.08 2.35 -15.97
CA ARG A 107 8.94 1.33 -16.58
C ARG A 107 8.69 1.41 -18.09
N THR A 108 9.39 2.33 -18.73
CA THR A 108 9.54 2.29 -20.19
C THR A 108 10.21 0.97 -20.52
N GLY A 109 9.52 0.14 -21.29
CA GLY A 109 10.10 -1.05 -21.90
C GLY A 109 11.28 -0.63 -22.75
N ASP A 110 12.44 -1.23 -22.47
CA ASP A 110 13.59 -1.18 -23.36
C ASP A 110 13.48 -2.41 -24.28
N ASP A 111 12.74 -2.22 -25.36
CA ASP A 111 12.83 -3.05 -26.56
C ASP A 111 14.08 -2.57 -27.33
N GLY A 112 15.18 -3.31 -27.24
CA GLY A 112 16.46 -2.80 -27.74
C GLY A 112 17.54 -3.86 -27.97
N ALA A 113 17.27 -4.84 -28.82
CA ALA A 113 18.32 -5.64 -29.45
C ALA A 113 19.26 -4.73 -30.28
N ALA A 114 20.53 -4.61 -29.89
CA ALA A 114 21.61 -4.24 -30.79
C ALA A 114 22.95 -4.78 -30.25
N GLY A 115 23.62 -5.55 -31.11
CA GLY A 115 24.74 -6.42 -30.77
C GLY A 115 25.95 -5.73 -30.15
N ARG A 116 26.59 -6.45 -29.22
CA ARG A 116 27.98 -6.20 -28.85
C ARG A 116 28.87 -7.19 -29.61
N VAL A 117 29.58 -6.62 -30.57
CA VAL A 117 30.71 -7.15 -31.32
C VAL A 117 31.72 -7.84 -30.39
N VAL A 118 32.17 -9.02 -30.81
CA VAL A 118 33.28 -9.78 -30.24
C VAL A 118 34.60 -9.11 -30.63
N PRO A 119 35.54 -8.97 -29.70
CA PRO A 119 36.95 -9.00 -30.06
C PRO A 119 37.63 -10.23 -29.42
N GLY A 120 38.32 -11.03 -30.25
CA GLY A 120 39.50 -11.80 -29.83
C GLY A 120 40.57 -10.85 -29.28
N ASP A 121 41.57 -11.27 -28.53
CA ASP A 121 42.39 -12.47 -28.68
C ASP A 121 43.14 -12.76 -27.36
N ASP A 122 43.64 -14.00 -27.28
CA ASP A 122 44.85 -14.46 -26.58
C ASP A 122 45.10 -14.12 -25.10
N ALA A 123 44.93 -15.15 -24.25
CA ALA A 123 45.91 -15.46 -23.20
C ALA A 123 45.83 -16.96 -22.85
N GLY A 124 46.88 -17.69 -23.19
CA GLY A 124 47.00 -19.12 -22.92
C GLY A 124 47.08 -19.46 -21.44
N ALA A 125 46.55 -20.64 -21.11
CA ALA A 125 47.02 -21.44 -19.99
C ALA A 125 46.66 -22.91 -20.24
N SER A 126 47.63 -23.61 -20.81
CA SER A 126 47.78 -25.06 -20.70
C SER A 126 47.87 -25.47 -19.22
N TRP A 127 47.06 -26.44 -18.81
CA TRP A 127 47.56 -27.63 -18.11
C TRP A 127 46.54 -28.76 -18.21
N ALA A 128 47.06 -29.94 -18.55
CA ALA A 128 46.34 -31.16 -18.80
C ALA A 128 45.97 -31.90 -17.50
N THR A 129 44.84 -32.62 -17.59
CA THR A 129 44.50 -33.96 -17.07
C THR A 129 45.11 -34.45 -15.75
N VAL A 130 44.23 -34.92 -14.85
CA VAL A 130 44.41 -36.22 -14.17
C VAL A 130 43.08 -36.96 -14.16
N ALA A 131 43.08 -38.16 -14.75
CA ALA A 131 42.26 -39.30 -14.34
C ALA A 131 43.24 -40.38 -13.85
#